data_AF-A0A919FY67-F1
#
_entry.id   AF-A0A919FY67-F1
#
_cell.length_a   1.000
_cell.length_b   1.000
_cell.length_c   1.000
_cell.angle_alpha   90.00
_cell.angle_beta   90.00
_cell.angle_gamma   90.00
#
_symmetry.space_group_name_H-M   'P 1'
#
loop_
_entity.id
_entity.type
_entity.pdbx_description
1 polymer ?
#
loop_
_entity_poly.entity_id
_entity_poly.type
_entity_poly.pdbx_seq_one_letter_code
_entity_poly.pdbx_strand_id
1 'polypeptide(L)'
;MTYRPVIEVATPPGGWGVPWPNVAAAAFALEGLGYSLATSLDPLEKTAHRFTRGDAKVDLVTSAPDVVDVLVADHAAPRVTQKLRGHVMVAIEGGTQALRRTVNARLVIGPERATTVSVPGVFGAIVLKAAAYQADSRDPDRHLQDAAVLLCCLADPYAGREHFAGSDKQRLQTLVRNLPDQARAWQAIPAEQRRNGQSALRILAA
;
A
#
# COMPACT_ATOMS: atom_id res chain seq x y z
N MET A 1 -8.80 20.15 -20.47
CA MET A 1 -8.76 18.67 -20.58
C MET A 1 -7.31 18.26 -20.38
N THR A 2 -6.92 17.88 -19.17
CA THR A 2 -5.52 17.56 -18.85
C THR A 2 -5.26 16.10 -19.22
N TYR A 3 -4.44 15.87 -20.24
CA TYR A 3 -3.96 14.55 -20.63
C TYR A 3 -3.25 13.91 -19.43
N ARG A 4 -3.79 12.80 -18.92
CA ARG A 4 -3.10 11.98 -17.94
C ARG A 4 -2.42 10.82 -18.68
N PRO A 5 -1.09 10.67 -18.58
CA PRO A 5 -0.38 9.61 -19.27
C PRO A 5 -0.85 8.26 -18.74
N VAL A 6 -1.07 7.32 -19.66
CA VAL A 6 -1.20 5.91 -19.29
C VAL A 6 0.17 5.30 -19.28
N ILE A 7 0.46 4.62 -18.17
CA ILE A 7 1.71 3.93 -17.93
C ILE A 7 1.54 2.53 -18.51
N GLU A 8 1.92 2.36 -19.76
CA GLU A 8 2.20 1.04 -20.29
C GLU A 8 3.64 0.68 -19.92
N VAL A 9 3.79 -0.26 -19.00
CA VAL A 9 5.10 -0.77 -18.60
C VAL A 9 5.54 -1.76 -19.67
N ALA A 10 6.23 -1.26 -20.70
CA ALA A 10 6.68 -2.05 -21.84
C ALA A 10 7.67 -3.15 -21.40
N THR A 11 7.42 -4.39 -21.82
CA THR A 11 8.31 -5.52 -21.55
C THR A 11 9.66 -5.30 -22.25
N PRO A 12 10.79 -5.26 -21.53
CA PRO A 12 12.09 -5.08 -22.15
C PRO A 12 12.47 -6.30 -23.02
N PRO A 13 13.35 -6.14 -24.02
CA PRO A 13 13.90 -7.25 -24.77
C PRO A 13 14.52 -8.29 -23.82
N GLY A 14 14.03 -9.54 -23.84
CA GLY A 14 14.42 -10.59 -22.89
C GLY A 14 13.43 -10.85 -21.76
N GLY A 15 12.31 -10.14 -21.70
CA GLY A 15 11.28 -10.32 -20.67
C GLY A 15 11.65 -9.68 -19.34
N TRP A 16 10.71 -9.70 -18.39
CA TRP A 16 10.98 -9.25 -17.03
C TRP A 16 11.71 -10.38 -16.29
N GLY A 17 13.03 -10.20 -16.12
CA GLY A 17 13.85 -11.16 -15.37
C GLY A 17 13.26 -11.44 -13.99
N VAL A 18 13.26 -12.72 -13.61
CA VAL A 18 12.74 -13.15 -12.31
C VAL A 18 13.69 -12.66 -11.20
N PRO A 19 13.18 -12.10 -10.08
CA PRO A 19 11.78 -11.86 -9.76
C PRO A 19 11.22 -10.52 -10.28
N TRP A 20 9.94 -10.58 -10.69
CA TRP A 20 9.10 -9.50 -11.21
C TRP A 20 8.69 -8.47 -10.15
N PRO A 21 8.41 -7.23 -10.57
CA PRO A 21 9.44 -6.26 -10.91
C PRO A 21 10.30 -5.97 -9.68
N ASN A 22 11.62 -6.06 -9.85
CA ASN A 22 12.53 -5.58 -8.82
C ASN A 22 12.48 -4.05 -8.74
N VAL A 23 12.96 -3.48 -7.63
CA VAL A 23 12.85 -2.04 -7.36
C VAL A 23 13.50 -1.21 -8.46
N ALA A 24 14.60 -1.69 -9.05
CA ALA A 24 15.29 -1.01 -10.14
C ALA A 24 14.42 -0.87 -11.41
N ALA A 25 13.60 -1.89 -11.72
CA ALA A 25 12.69 -1.84 -12.85
C ALA A 25 11.54 -0.85 -12.62
N ALA A 26 10.96 -0.84 -11.42
CA ALA A 26 9.94 0.15 -11.05
C ALA A 26 10.51 1.58 -11.11
N ALA A 27 11.73 1.78 -10.62
CA ALA A 27 12.43 3.05 -10.70
C ALA A 27 12.68 3.49 -12.15
N PHE A 28 13.19 2.61 -13.00
CA PHE A 28 13.43 2.92 -14.41
C PHE A 28 12.14 3.31 -15.14
N ALA A 29 11.04 2.59 -14.90
CA ALA A 29 9.74 2.92 -15.46
C ALA A 29 9.24 4.30 -14.98
N LEU A 30 9.38 4.61 -13.69
CA LEU A 30 9.01 5.91 -13.12
C LEU A 30 9.88 7.05 -13.68
N GLU A 31 11.20 6.84 -13.78
CA GLU A 31 12.14 7.78 -14.40
C GLU A 31 11.77 8.06 -15.86
N GLY A 32 11.43 7.03 -16.64
CA GLY A 32 10.93 7.17 -18.01
C GLY A 32 9.62 7.96 -18.13
N LEU A 33 8.84 8.04 -17.06
CA LEU A 33 7.59 8.82 -16.97
C LEU A 33 7.81 10.24 -16.43
N GLY A 34 9.07 10.64 -16.23
CA GLY A 34 9.45 11.96 -15.71
C GLY A 34 9.41 12.08 -14.19
N TYR A 35 9.29 10.98 -13.45
CA TYR A 35 9.47 11.02 -12.00
C TYR A 35 10.95 11.04 -11.64
N SER A 36 11.29 11.72 -10.56
CA SER A 36 12.62 11.71 -9.96
C SER A 36 12.56 11.12 -8.55
N LEU A 37 13.56 10.31 -8.21
CA LEU A 37 13.72 9.79 -6.84
C LEU A 37 13.99 10.96 -5.90
N ALA A 38 13.08 11.21 -4.97
CA ALA A 38 13.27 12.18 -3.90
C ALA A 38 14.21 11.58 -2.86
N THR A 39 15.33 12.26 -2.65
CA THR A 39 16.30 11.93 -1.61
C THR A 39 16.12 12.87 -0.42
N SER A 40 16.42 12.39 0.78
CA SER A 40 16.46 13.26 1.96
C SER A 40 17.56 14.32 1.83
N LEU A 41 17.30 15.52 2.36
CA LEU A 41 18.33 16.53 2.57
C LEU A 41 19.20 16.22 3.79
N ASP A 42 18.72 15.35 4.69
CA ASP A 42 19.49 14.88 5.83
C ASP A 42 20.51 13.81 5.36
N PRO A 43 21.83 14.07 5.45
CA PRO A 43 22.86 13.13 5.02
C PRO A 43 22.93 11.85 5.86
N LEU A 44 22.29 11.82 7.04
CA LEU A 44 22.18 10.61 7.86
C LEU A 44 21.07 9.67 7.37
N GLU A 45 20.09 10.19 6.62
CA GLU A 45 18.99 9.41 6.08
C GLU A 45 19.45 8.67 4.82
N LYS A 46 19.75 7.38 4.98
CA LYS A 46 20.27 6.53 3.90
C LYS A 46 19.18 5.86 3.08
N THR A 47 17.91 6.15 3.36
CA THR A 47 16.78 5.54 2.67
C THR A 47 16.21 6.42 1.57
N ALA A 48 15.70 5.79 0.53
CA ALA A 48 14.90 6.46 -0.49
C ALA A 48 13.82 5.50 -0.97
N HIS A 49 12.64 6.04 -1.22
CA HIS A 49 11.46 5.27 -1.64
C HIS A 49 10.48 6.12 -2.46
N ARG A 50 10.48 7.43 -2.25
CA ARG A 50 9.54 8.36 -2.87
C ARG A 50 10.00 8.85 -4.22
N PHE A 51 9.15 8.72 -5.23
CA PHE A 51 9.31 9.31 -6.54
C PHE A 51 8.33 10.47 -6.69
N THR A 52 8.80 11.59 -7.24
CA THR A 52 7.99 12.80 -7.44
C THR A 52 8.04 13.28 -8.88
N ARG A 53 6.94 13.82 -9.39
CA ARG A 53 6.86 14.44 -10.71
C ARG A 53 6.01 15.72 -10.66
N GLY A 54 6.48 16.77 -11.29
CA GLY A 54 5.87 18.10 -11.26
C GLY A 54 6.56 19.04 -10.26
N ASP A 55 6.47 20.35 -10.52
CA ASP A 55 7.16 21.35 -9.71
C ASP A 55 6.52 21.47 -8.32
N ALA A 56 7.30 21.19 -7.28
CA ALA A 56 7.04 21.68 -5.93
C ALA A 56 7.40 23.18 -5.80
N LYS A 57 7.08 23.98 -6.83
CA LYS A 57 7.20 25.43 -6.69
C LYS A 57 6.14 25.86 -5.69
N VAL A 58 6.58 26.59 -4.68
CA VAL A 58 5.77 27.22 -3.64
C VAL A 58 4.75 28.12 -4.33
N ASP A 59 3.64 27.53 -4.75
CA ASP A 59 2.40 28.24 -5.05
C ASP A 59 1.41 27.76 -4.01
N LEU A 60 1.05 28.66 -3.10
CA LEU A 60 0.20 28.39 -1.94
C LEU A 60 -1.23 27.96 -2.33
N VAL A 61 -1.52 27.84 -3.63
CA VAL A 61 -2.80 27.44 -4.17
C VAL A 61 -2.58 26.56 -5.40
N THR A 62 -2.81 25.25 -5.24
CA THR A 62 -3.15 24.28 -6.31
C THR A 62 -2.02 23.77 -7.22
N SER A 63 -1.22 22.83 -6.71
CA SER A 63 -0.98 21.50 -7.33
C SER A 63 0.08 20.77 -6.50
N ALA A 64 -0.32 19.78 -5.71
CA ALA A 64 0.66 18.89 -5.08
C ALA A 64 1.39 18.09 -6.18
N PRO A 65 2.70 17.83 -6.04
CA PRO A 65 3.41 16.99 -7.00
C PRO A 65 2.80 15.59 -7.05
N ASP A 66 2.87 14.93 -8.19
CA ASP A 66 2.52 13.51 -8.28
C ASP A 66 3.53 12.73 -7.43
N VAL A 67 3.06 11.87 -6.52
CA VAL A 67 3.89 11.08 -5.62
C VAL A 67 3.65 9.59 -5.84
N VAL A 68 4.73 8.82 -5.96
CA VAL A 68 4.70 7.34 -5.97
C VAL A 68 5.74 6.84 -4.98
N ASP A 69 5.32 6.11 -3.96
CA ASP A 69 6.24 5.46 -3.03
C ASP A 69 6.51 4.01 -3.50
N VAL A 70 7.78 3.70 -3.78
CA VAL A 70 8.26 2.36 -4.14
C VAL A 70 8.93 1.75 -2.92
N LEU A 71 8.43 0.61 -2.49
CA LEU A 71 8.81 -0.03 -1.23
C LEU A 71 9.10 -1.52 -1.45
N VAL A 72 9.85 -2.13 -0.54
CA VAL A 72 10.12 -3.58 -0.57
C VAL A 72 9.31 -4.31 0.49
N ALA A 73 9.06 -5.59 0.28
CA ALA A 73 8.44 -6.41 1.30
C ALA A 73 9.41 -6.68 2.47
N ASP A 74 8.86 -6.78 3.68
CA ASP A 74 9.56 -7.36 4.83
C ASP A 74 10.07 -8.78 4.52
N HIS A 75 11.18 -9.16 5.14
CA HIS A 75 11.81 -10.47 4.96
C HIS A 75 12.14 -10.84 3.49
N ALA A 76 12.25 -9.85 2.60
CA ALA A 76 12.77 -10.07 1.26
C ALA A 76 14.16 -10.74 1.34
N ALA A 77 14.41 -11.72 0.48
CA ALA A 77 15.69 -12.43 0.46
C ALA A 77 16.86 -11.42 0.37
N PRO A 78 18.01 -11.62 1.04
CA PRO A 78 19.11 -10.65 1.08
C PRO A 78 19.64 -10.19 -0.30
N ARG A 79 19.46 -11.01 -1.34
CA ARG A 79 19.80 -10.66 -2.74
C ARG A 79 18.83 -9.65 -3.37
N VAL A 80 17.64 -9.48 -2.79
CA VAL A 80 16.54 -8.58 -3.19
C VAL A 80 16.55 -7.29 -2.37
N THR A 81 17.37 -7.19 -1.32
CA THR A 81 17.65 -5.94 -0.60
C THR A 81 18.48 -5.02 -1.50
N GLN A 82 17.84 -4.51 -2.54
CA GLN A 82 18.45 -3.70 -3.57
C GLN A 82 18.70 -2.32 -3.00
N LYS A 83 19.93 -1.84 -3.12
CA LYS A 83 20.16 -0.41 -3.10
C LYS A 83 19.56 0.17 -4.36
N LEU A 84 18.75 1.21 -4.24
CA LEU A 84 18.26 1.97 -5.38
C LEU A 84 19.05 3.28 -5.47
N ARG A 85 19.82 3.45 -6.55
CA ARG A 85 20.64 4.66 -6.75
C ARG A 85 21.51 4.99 -5.52
N GLY A 86 22.09 3.96 -4.88
CA GLY A 86 22.92 4.09 -3.67
C GLY A 86 22.16 4.09 -2.33
N HIS A 87 20.84 4.20 -2.34
CA HIS A 87 20.00 4.29 -1.14
C HIS A 87 19.42 2.93 -0.73
N VAL A 88 19.30 2.71 0.57
CA VAL A 88 18.64 1.51 1.12
C VAL A 88 17.13 1.67 0.93
N MET A 89 16.49 0.65 0.37
CA MET A 89 15.03 0.67 0.20
C MET A 89 14.30 0.46 1.52
N VAL A 90 13.17 1.15 1.69
CA VAL A 90 12.32 1.01 2.87
C VAL A 90 11.45 -0.24 2.73
N ALA A 91 11.48 -1.10 3.75
CA ALA A 91 10.65 -2.28 3.84
C ALA A 91 9.29 -1.95 4.48
N ILE A 92 8.21 -2.50 3.94
CA ILE A 92 6.89 -2.46 4.56
C ILE A 92 6.71 -3.71 5.42
N GLU A 93 6.47 -3.46 6.71
CA GLU A 93 6.03 -4.48 7.66
C GLU A 93 4.71 -5.12 7.19
N GLY A 94 4.69 -6.43 6.94
CA GLY A 94 3.55 -7.14 6.35
C GLY A 94 3.51 -7.22 4.83
N GLY A 95 4.46 -6.61 4.14
CA GLY A 95 4.50 -6.59 2.68
C GLY A 95 4.48 -7.99 2.07
N THR A 96 5.21 -8.95 2.63
CA THR A 96 5.28 -10.33 2.13
C THR A 96 3.92 -11.02 2.19
N GLN A 97 3.21 -10.89 3.31
CA GLN A 97 1.90 -11.51 3.47
C GLN A 97 0.84 -10.83 2.59
N ALA A 98 0.93 -9.51 2.40
CA ALA A 98 0.06 -8.79 1.49
C ALA A 98 0.28 -9.21 0.03
N LEU A 99 1.53 -9.38 -0.41
CA LEU A 99 1.88 -9.81 -1.77
C LEU A 99 1.41 -11.25 -2.08
N ARG A 100 1.41 -12.13 -1.08
CA ARG A 100 0.91 -13.51 -1.23
C ARG A 100 -0.61 -13.61 -1.36
N ARG A 101 -1.34 -12.53 -1.03
CA ARG A 101 -2.81 -12.49 -0.97
C ARG A 101 -3.35 -11.42 -1.91
N THR A 102 -2.81 -11.37 -3.11
CA THR A 102 -3.19 -10.37 -4.10
C THR A 102 -4.37 -10.84 -4.95
N VAL A 103 -5.11 -9.85 -5.43
CA VAL A 103 -6.13 -9.98 -6.47
C VAL A 103 -5.79 -9.03 -7.60
N ASN A 104 -6.17 -9.39 -8.82
CA ASN A 104 -5.99 -8.52 -9.98
C ASN A 104 -7.17 -7.55 -10.06
N ALA A 105 -6.92 -6.28 -9.76
CA ALA A 105 -7.89 -5.20 -9.94
C ALA A 105 -7.78 -4.63 -11.35
N ARG A 106 -8.89 -4.64 -12.09
CA ARG A 106 -8.98 -3.96 -13.39
C ARG A 106 -9.37 -2.50 -13.18
N LEU A 107 -8.47 -1.60 -13.51
CA LEU A 107 -8.67 -0.16 -13.44
C LEU A 107 -9.03 0.36 -14.83
N VAL A 108 -10.14 1.09 -14.93
CA VAL A 108 -10.52 1.81 -16.15
C VAL A 108 -10.26 3.29 -15.92
N ILE A 109 -9.27 3.85 -16.62
CA ILE A 109 -8.84 5.25 -16.47
C ILE A 109 -9.25 5.99 -17.75
N GLY A 110 -10.40 6.66 -17.68
CA GLY A 110 -11.04 7.26 -18.85
C GLY A 110 -11.76 6.21 -19.73
N PRO A 111 -12.41 6.63 -20.82
CA PRO A 111 -13.34 5.79 -21.57
C PRO A 111 -12.70 4.58 -22.27
N GLU A 112 -11.40 4.60 -22.55
CA GLU A 112 -10.79 3.63 -23.48
C GLU A 112 -9.57 2.88 -22.93
N ARG A 113 -9.10 3.19 -21.71
CA ARG A 113 -7.86 2.59 -21.19
C ARG A 113 -8.15 1.78 -19.96
N ALA A 114 -8.04 0.46 -20.11
CA ALA A 114 -8.08 -0.48 -19.02
C ALA A 114 -6.67 -0.99 -18.73
N THR A 115 -6.28 -0.99 -17.46
CA THR A 115 -5.06 -1.62 -16.97
C THR A 115 -5.39 -2.55 -15.81
N THR A 116 -4.50 -3.49 -15.52
CA THR A 116 -4.65 -4.42 -14.40
C THR A 116 -3.54 -4.16 -13.40
N VAL A 117 -3.89 -3.99 -12.14
CA VAL A 117 -2.95 -3.83 -11.04
C VAL A 117 -3.18 -4.95 -10.04
N SER A 118 -2.10 -5.61 -9.63
CA SER A 118 -2.13 -6.56 -8.53
C SER A 118 -2.18 -5.78 -7.21
N VAL A 119 -3.25 -5.97 -6.44
CA VAL A 119 -3.48 -5.29 -5.16
C VAL A 119 -3.76 -6.33 -4.08
N PRO A 120 -3.48 -6.07 -2.80
CA PRO A 120 -3.92 -6.95 -1.74
C PRO A 120 -5.44 -7.14 -1.79
N GLY A 121 -5.92 -8.38 -1.65
CA GLY A 121 -7.32 -8.65 -1.37
C GLY A 121 -7.75 -8.01 -0.05
N VAL A 122 -9.05 -7.86 0.18
CA VAL A 122 -9.58 -7.10 1.34
C VAL A 122 -8.98 -7.56 2.67
N PHE A 123 -8.93 -8.87 2.93
CA PHE A 123 -8.30 -9.41 4.13
C PHE A 123 -6.80 -9.08 4.24
N GLY A 124 -6.04 -9.25 3.15
CA GLY A 124 -4.63 -8.91 3.10
C GLY A 124 -4.38 -7.41 3.35
N ALA A 125 -5.25 -6.54 2.82
CA ALA A 125 -5.21 -5.11 3.03
C ALA A 125 -5.48 -4.73 4.50
N ILE A 126 -6.45 -5.37 5.17
CA ILE A 126 -6.74 -5.16 6.60
C ILE A 126 -5.49 -5.48 7.44
N VAL A 127 -4.90 -6.65 7.23
CA VAL A 127 -3.69 -7.08 7.95
C VAL A 127 -2.50 -6.15 7.67
N LEU A 128 -2.38 -5.65 6.44
CA LEU A 128 -1.35 -4.69 6.06
C LEU A 128 -1.54 -3.35 6.78
N LYS A 129 -2.78 -2.82 6.84
CA LYS A 129 -3.09 -1.58 7.59
C LYS A 129 -2.88 -1.74 9.09
N ALA A 130 -3.15 -2.92 9.64
CA ALA A 130 -2.85 -3.23 11.04
C ALA A 130 -1.35 -3.16 11.35
N ALA A 131 -0.48 -3.64 10.46
CA ALA A 131 0.97 -3.47 10.64
C ALA A 131 1.44 -2.04 10.42
N ALA A 132 0.89 -1.34 9.42
CA ALA A 132 1.21 0.05 9.19
C ALA A 132 0.88 0.92 10.41
N TYR A 133 -0.23 0.64 11.10
CA TYR A 133 -0.58 1.27 12.38
C TYR A 133 0.50 1.08 13.45
N GLN A 134 1.10 -0.12 13.55
CA GLN A 134 2.15 -0.39 14.54
C GLN A 134 3.48 0.27 14.19
N ALA A 135 3.80 0.39 12.90
CA ALA A 135 5.06 0.95 12.42
C ALA A 135 5.06 2.48 12.31
N ASP A 136 3.90 3.10 12.13
CA ASP A 136 3.78 4.55 11.93
C ASP A 136 3.63 5.29 13.26
N SER A 137 4.73 5.84 13.77
CA SER A 137 4.74 6.65 14.99
C SER A 137 4.26 8.08 14.78
N ARG A 138 4.12 8.55 13.53
CA ARG A 138 3.85 9.96 13.20
C ARG A 138 2.35 10.22 13.10
N ASP A 139 1.64 9.37 12.38
CA ASP A 139 0.20 9.49 12.17
C ASP A 139 -0.44 8.08 12.07
N PRO A 140 -0.48 7.33 13.19
CA PRO A 140 -0.99 5.97 13.18
C PRO A 140 -2.50 5.91 12.87
N ASP A 141 -3.28 6.89 13.35
CA ASP A 141 -4.74 6.89 13.29
C ASP A 141 -5.31 6.80 11.85
N ARG A 142 -4.59 7.32 10.85
CA ARG A 142 -5.00 7.19 9.44
C ARG A 142 -5.13 5.73 9.00
N HIS A 143 -4.28 4.84 9.53
CA HIS A 143 -4.31 3.42 9.19
C HIS A 143 -5.52 2.71 9.85
N LEU A 144 -5.98 3.20 11.01
CA LEU A 144 -7.21 2.72 11.64
C LEU A 144 -8.45 3.12 10.83
N GLN A 145 -8.46 4.34 10.28
CA GLN A 145 -9.54 4.80 9.39
C GLN A 145 -9.63 3.91 8.15
N ASP A 146 -8.50 3.64 7.48
CA ASP A 146 -8.47 2.74 6.33
C ASP A 146 -8.88 1.31 6.70
N ALA A 147 -8.42 0.78 7.85
CA ALA A 147 -8.77 -0.55 8.31
C ALA A 147 -10.28 -0.67 8.59
N ALA A 148 -10.91 0.36 9.18
CA ALA A 148 -12.35 0.40 9.41
C ALA A 148 -13.14 0.31 8.09
N VAL A 149 -12.74 1.07 7.07
CA VAL A 149 -13.36 1.01 5.74
C VAL A 149 -13.19 -0.38 5.11
N LEU A 150 -11.97 -0.93 5.15
CA LEU A 150 -11.70 -2.25 4.58
C LEU A 150 -12.48 -3.36 5.29
N LEU A 151 -12.66 -3.28 6.61
CA LEU A 151 -13.51 -4.21 7.37
C LEU A 151 -14.97 -4.16 6.89
N CYS A 152 -15.49 -2.98 6.54
CA CYS A 152 -16.81 -2.84 5.94
C CYS A 152 -16.92 -3.45 4.53
N CYS A 153 -15.81 -3.55 3.81
CA CYS A 153 -15.74 -4.17 2.48
C CYS A 153 -15.53 -5.69 2.52
N LEU A 154 -15.30 -6.30 3.69
CA LEU A 154 -15.03 -7.72 3.80
C LEU A 154 -16.34 -8.52 3.75
N ALA A 155 -16.62 -9.11 2.59
CA ALA A 155 -17.86 -9.85 2.34
C ALA A 155 -17.99 -11.13 3.19
N ASP A 156 -16.89 -11.87 3.36
CA ASP A 156 -16.86 -13.10 4.14
C ASP A 156 -15.71 -13.08 5.17
N PRO A 157 -15.98 -12.67 6.41
CA PRO A 157 -14.99 -12.68 7.48
C PRO A 157 -14.64 -14.09 7.97
N TYR A 158 -15.46 -15.11 7.71
CA TYR A 158 -15.16 -16.49 8.10
C TYR A 158 -14.11 -17.10 7.18
N ALA A 159 -14.27 -16.94 5.86
CA ALA A 159 -13.25 -17.31 4.89
C ALA A 159 -11.91 -16.60 5.20
N GLY A 160 -11.95 -15.33 5.62
CA GLY A 160 -10.76 -14.61 6.07
C GLY A 160 -9.97 -15.33 7.17
N ARG A 161 -10.65 -15.99 8.11
CA ARG A 161 -10.02 -16.75 9.21
C ARG A 161 -9.29 -17.99 8.76
N GLU A 162 -9.85 -18.72 7.80
CA GLU A 162 -9.25 -19.95 7.29
C GLU A 162 -7.87 -19.69 6.66
N HIS A 163 -7.62 -18.45 6.21
CA HIS A 163 -6.38 -18.04 5.56
C HIS A 163 -5.35 -17.40 6.49
N PHE A 164 -5.54 -17.48 7.81
CA PHE A 164 -4.60 -16.92 8.78
C PHE A 164 -3.23 -17.60 8.68
N ALA A 165 -2.16 -16.79 8.70
CA ALA A 165 -0.79 -17.29 8.74
C ALA A 165 0.14 -16.29 9.44
N GLY A 166 1.13 -16.79 10.16
CA GLY A 166 2.13 -15.97 10.84
C GLY A 166 1.50 -14.96 11.81
N SER A 167 1.87 -13.69 11.68
CA SER A 167 1.50 -12.62 12.60
C SER A 167 0.08 -12.06 12.42
N ASP A 168 -0.75 -12.62 11.52
CA ASP A 168 -2.09 -12.11 11.22
C ASP A 168 -2.95 -11.98 12.48
N LYS A 169 -2.96 -13.00 13.34
CA LYS A 169 -3.74 -13.00 14.59
C LYS A 169 -3.32 -11.84 15.51
N GLN A 170 -2.01 -11.62 15.66
CA GLN A 170 -1.49 -10.53 16.49
C GLN A 170 -1.86 -9.15 15.91
N ARG A 171 -1.82 -9.01 14.59
CA ARG A 171 -2.17 -7.77 13.88
C ARG A 171 -3.67 -7.46 13.99
N LEU A 172 -4.53 -8.47 13.85
CA LEU A 172 -5.97 -8.32 14.09
C LEU A 172 -6.29 -7.99 15.55
N GLN A 173 -5.60 -8.61 16.50
CA GLN A 173 -5.72 -8.25 17.92
C GLN A 173 -5.30 -6.80 18.19
N THR A 174 -4.36 -6.26 17.40
CA THR A 174 -4.03 -4.83 17.47
C THR A 174 -5.20 -3.97 17.00
N LEU A 175 -5.89 -4.34 15.93
CA LEU A 175 -7.10 -3.64 15.51
C LEU A 175 -8.19 -3.73 16.58
N VAL A 176 -8.45 -4.90 17.18
CA VAL A 176 -9.46 -5.05 18.24
C VAL A 176 -9.23 -4.07 19.40
N ARG A 177 -7.97 -3.91 19.82
CA ARG A 177 -7.62 -2.98 20.91
C ARG A 177 -7.81 -1.50 20.55
N ASN A 178 -7.63 -1.14 19.28
CA ASN A 178 -7.54 0.26 18.84
C ASN A 178 -8.74 0.72 17.98
N LEU A 179 -9.62 -0.21 17.59
CA LEU A 179 -10.88 0.05 16.89
C LEU A 179 -12.09 -0.46 17.70
N PRO A 180 -12.28 -0.01 18.95
CA PRO A 180 -13.53 -0.28 19.65
C PRO A 180 -14.72 0.34 18.90
N ASP A 181 -15.94 -0.08 19.21
CA ASP A 181 -17.14 0.31 18.45
C ASP A 181 -17.38 1.83 18.39
N GLN A 182 -16.92 2.55 19.41
CA GLN A 182 -17.00 4.01 19.53
C GLN A 182 -15.82 4.75 18.86
N ALA A 183 -14.86 4.05 18.26
CA ALA A 183 -13.67 4.68 17.69
C ALA A 183 -14.02 5.70 16.60
N ARG A 184 -13.24 6.79 16.53
CA ARG A 184 -13.43 7.88 15.56
C ARG A 184 -13.40 7.38 14.10
N ALA A 185 -12.60 6.36 13.82
CA ALA A 185 -12.50 5.72 12.51
C ALA A 185 -13.85 5.22 11.95
N TRP A 186 -14.81 4.92 12.82
CA TRP A 186 -16.14 4.46 12.41
C TRP A 186 -17.14 5.60 12.11
N GLN A 187 -16.83 6.85 12.50
CA GLN A 187 -17.83 7.93 12.52
C GLN A 187 -18.29 8.37 11.13
N ALA A 188 -17.38 8.37 10.15
CA ALA A 188 -17.70 8.74 8.77
C ALA A 188 -18.41 7.61 7.98
N ILE A 189 -18.53 6.42 8.56
CA ILE A 189 -19.09 5.23 7.90
C ILE A 189 -20.59 5.15 8.21
N PRO A 190 -21.47 4.96 7.21
CA PRO A 190 -22.90 4.87 7.47
C PRO A 190 -23.24 3.67 8.36
N ALA A 191 -24.32 3.80 9.14
CA ALA A 191 -24.56 2.97 10.31
C ALA A 191 -24.66 1.46 10.00
N GLU A 192 -25.19 1.09 8.84
CA GLU A 192 -25.29 -0.31 8.42
C GLU A 192 -23.93 -0.91 8.08
N GLN A 193 -23.16 -0.24 7.21
CA GLN A 193 -21.81 -0.66 6.83
C GLN A 193 -20.91 -0.72 8.06
N ARG A 194 -21.03 0.26 8.96
CA ARG A 194 -20.30 0.29 10.23
C ARG A 194 -20.58 -0.96 11.08
N ARG A 195 -21.86 -1.33 11.26
CA ARG A 195 -22.21 -2.55 11.99
C ARG A 195 -21.62 -3.80 11.34
N ASN A 196 -21.63 -3.88 10.02
CA ASN A 196 -21.03 -4.99 9.27
C ASN A 196 -19.51 -5.06 9.51
N GLY A 197 -18.81 -3.93 9.42
CA GLY A 197 -17.36 -3.87 9.67
C GLY A 197 -16.98 -4.22 11.12
N GLN A 198 -17.73 -3.72 12.11
CA GLN A 198 -17.54 -4.07 13.52
C GLN A 198 -17.76 -5.57 13.77
N SER A 199 -18.82 -6.14 13.18
CA SER A 199 -19.08 -7.58 13.25
C SER A 199 -17.99 -8.40 12.56
N ALA A 200 -17.51 -7.96 11.39
CA ALA A 200 -16.39 -8.60 10.70
C ALA A 200 -15.13 -8.63 11.58
N LEU A 201 -14.79 -7.53 12.28
CA LEU A 201 -13.66 -7.49 13.20
C LEU A 201 -13.83 -8.48 14.36
N ARG A 202 -15.03 -8.56 14.96
CA ARG A 202 -15.32 -9.52 16.03
C ARG A 202 -15.21 -10.96 15.55
N ILE A 203 -15.73 -11.26 14.35
CA ILE A 203 -15.64 -12.59 13.75
C ILE A 203 -14.18 -12.96 13.50
N LEU A 204 -13.39 -12.08 12.88
CA LEU A 204 -11.96 -12.31 12.64
C LEU A 204 -11.17 -12.52 13.93
N ALA A 205 -11.59 -11.90 15.03
CA ALA A 205 -10.86 -11.92 16.30
C ALA A 205 -11.29 -13.00 17.30
N ALA A 206 -12.45 -13.63 17.11
CA ALA A 206 -12.94 -14.73 17.96
C ALA A 206 -12.01 -15.94 17.96
#